data_AF-G5NC06-F1
#
_entry.id   AF-G5NC06-F1
#
_cell.length_a   1.000
_cell.length_b   1.000
_cell.length_c   1.000
_cell.angle_alpha   90.00
_cell.angle_beta   90.00
_cell.angle_gamma   90.00
#
_symmetry.space_group_name_H-M   'P 1'
#
loop_
_entity.id
_entity.type
_entity.pdbx_description
1 polymer ?
#
loop_
_entity_poly.entity_id
_entity_poly.type
_entity_poly.pdbx_seq_one_letter_code
_entity_poly.pdbx_strand_id
1 'polypeptide(L)'
;PDAAEHYFAPVNHLPWAMLLHSGDAIHPYNRFDILVADPVTTLTTRAQETTVCTARTTTVTLDDPLHVLQTQLEALPFHPQPDPDLPFQGGALGL
;
A
#
# COMPACT_ATOMS: atom_id res chain seq x y z
N PRO A 1 20.02 -14.60 3.23
CA PRO A 1 18.89 -13.67 3.50
C PRO A 1 17.85 -13.82 2.41
N ASP A 2 16.59 -13.91 2.81
CA ASP A 2 15.46 -13.78 1.88
C ASP A 2 15.56 -12.43 1.13
N ALA A 3 15.19 -12.41 -0.14
CA ALA A 3 15.25 -11.22 -0.98
C ALA A 3 14.36 -10.10 -0.41
N ALA A 4 13.17 -10.46 0.11
CA ALA A 4 12.26 -9.50 0.70
C ALA A 4 12.87 -8.79 1.91
N GLU A 5 13.43 -9.56 2.85
CA GLU A 5 14.15 -9.02 4.02
C GLU A 5 15.37 -8.19 3.61
N HIS A 6 16.13 -8.65 2.61
CA HIS A 6 17.32 -7.96 2.13
C HIS A 6 16.99 -6.55 1.60
N TYR A 7 15.95 -6.43 0.78
CA TYR A 7 15.52 -5.15 0.22
C TYR A 7 14.74 -4.29 1.22
N PHE A 8 14.07 -4.90 2.20
CA PHE A 8 13.33 -4.15 3.22
C PHE A 8 14.24 -3.57 4.30
N ALA A 9 15.33 -4.26 4.66
CA ALA A 9 16.26 -3.83 5.69
C ALA A 9 16.71 -2.35 5.60
N PRO A 10 17.10 -1.79 4.44
CA PRO A 10 17.50 -0.39 4.35
C PRO A 10 16.34 0.60 4.47
N VAL A 11 15.09 0.21 4.22
CA VAL A 11 13.93 1.12 4.18
C VAL A 11 12.96 0.96 5.35
N ASN A 12 13.13 -0.05 6.20
CA ASN A 12 12.21 -0.39 7.28
C ASN A 12 11.94 0.75 8.30
N HIS A 13 12.83 1.73 8.38
CA HIS A 13 12.75 2.87 9.28
C HIS A 13 12.00 4.05 8.66
N LEU A 14 11.75 4.02 7.34
CA LEU A 14 11.02 5.07 6.66
C LEU A 14 9.53 4.98 7.02
N PRO A 15 8.86 6.12 7.27
CA PRO A 15 7.41 6.14 7.36
C PRO A 15 6.79 5.49 6.12
N TRP A 16 5.72 4.71 6.31
CA TRP A 16 4.98 4.02 5.24
C TRP A 16 5.73 2.90 4.51
N ALA A 17 6.96 2.54 4.93
CA ALA A 17 7.57 1.31 4.48
C ALA A 17 6.79 0.12 5.03
N MET A 18 6.32 -0.76 4.15
CA MET A 18 5.55 -1.94 4.53
C MET A 18 6.07 -3.16 3.79
N LEU A 19 6.09 -4.28 4.50
CA LEU A 19 6.43 -5.59 3.98
C LEU A 19 5.30 -6.55 4.33
N LEU A 20 4.65 -7.11 3.30
CA LEU A 20 3.80 -8.29 3.43
C LEU A 20 4.68 -9.50 3.12
N HIS A 21 5.02 -10.26 4.16
CA HIS A 21 5.85 -11.44 4.05
C HIS A 21 5.01 -12.71 4.22
N SER A 22 5.20 -13.66 3.32
CA SER A 22 4.46 -14.93 3.26
C SER A 22 4.96 -15.99 4.25
N GLY A 23 6.03 -15.68 4.99
CA GLY A 23 6.40 -16.36 6.24
C GLY A 23 6.91 -17.79 6.08
N ASP A 24 7.57 -18.11 4.96
CA ASP A 24 8.20 -19.42 4.66
C ASP A 24 7.29 -20.65 4.80
N ALA A 25 5.98 -20.47 4.97
CA ALA A 25 5.06 -21.58 5.16
C ALA A 25 4.79 -22.25 3.80
N ILE A 26 5.03 -23.57 3.73
CA ILE A 26 4.76 -24.40 2.54
C ILE A 26 3.24 -24.49 2.34
N HIS A 27 2.67 -23.52 1.64
CA HIS A 27 1.26 -23.43 1.31
C HIS A 27 1.08 -22.84 -0.11
N PRO A 28 0.11 -23.31 -0.92
CA PRO A 28 -0.15 -22.76 -2.26
C PRO A 28 -0.54 -21.26 -2.29
N TYR A 29 -0.74 -20.61 -1.13
CA TYR A 29 -1.11 -19.19 -1.03
C TYR A 29 0.02 -18.30 -0.46
N ASN A 30 1.24 -18.83 -0.30
CA ASN A 30 2.40 -18.13 0.23
C ASN A 30 3.48 -17.90 -0.84
N ARG A 31 3.05 -17.52 -2.03
CA ARG A 31 3.94 -17.42 -3.20
C ARG A 31 4.73 -16.10 -3.25
N PHE A 32 4.25 -15.04 -2.60
CA PHE A 32 4.73 -13.69 -2.83
C PHE A 32 5.02 -12.94 -1.54
N ASP A 33 6.13 -12.22 -1.55
CA ASP A 33 6.42 -11.14 -0.63
C ASP A 33 6.26 -9.81 -1.37
N ILE A 34 5.56 -8.85 -0.74
CA ILE A 34 5.30 -7.54 -1.33
C ILE A 34 5.93 -6.48 -0.44
N LEU A 35 6.86 -5.72 -1.01
CA LEU A 35 7.50 -4.58 -0.39
C LEU A 35 6.99 -3.30 -1.05
N VAL A 36 6.56 -2.33 -0.24
CA VAL A 36 6.24 -0.97 -0.68
C VAL A 36 6.90 0.06 0.24
N ALA A 37 7.24 1.21 -0.33
CA ALA A 37 7.74 2.38 0.37
C ALA A 37 7.45 3.63 -0.49
N ASP A 38 7.63 4.82 0.10
CA ASP A 38 7.50 6.11 -0.60
C ASP A 38 6.14 6.30 -1.32
N PRO A 39 5.02 6.35 -0.58
CA PRO A 39 3.69 6.48 -1.17
C PRO A 39 3.46 7.85 -1.84
N VAL A 40 2.82 7.85 -3.01
CA VAL A 40 2.42 9.09 -3.70
C VAL A 40 1.25 9.81 -3.02
N THR A 41 0.43 9.05 -2.30
CA THR A 41 -0.72 9.51 -1.51
C THR A 41 -0.84 8.65 -0.26
N THR A 42 -1.10 9.27 0.89
CA THR A 42 -1.40 8.59 2.16
C THR A 42 -2.79 8.98 2.64
N LEU A 43 -3.49 8.01 3.23
CA LEU A 43 -4.78 8.22 3.88
C LEU A 43 -4.63 7.82 5.34
N THR A 44 -4.99 8.71 6.26
CA THR A 44 -4.97 8.44 7.70
C THR A 44 -6.32 8.79 8.29
N THR A 45 -7.04 7.77 8.76
CA THR A 45 -8.32 7.97 9.45
C THR A 45 -8.10 7.95 10.96
N ARG A 46 -8.60 8.98 11.64
CA ARG A 46 -8.63 9.07 13.11
C ARG A 46 -10.04 9.44 13.54
N ALA A 47 -10.67 8.57 14.33
CA ALA A 47 -12.08 8.70 14.67
C ALA A 47 -12.96 8.85 13.40
N GLN A 48 -13.54 10.02 13.17
CA GLN A 48 -14.42 10.30 12.03
C GLN A 48 -13.74 11.06 10.89
N GLU A 49 -12.48 11.49 11.09
CA GLU A 49 -11.76 12.31 10.12
C GLU A 49 -10.78 11.46 9.33
N THR A 50 -10.86 11.54 8.01
CA THR A 50 -9.86 10.98 7.09
C THR A 50 -9.03 12.11 6.51
N THR A 51 -7.73 12.09 6.79
CA THR A 51 -6.74 12.98 6.19
C THR A 51 -6.16 12.33 4.94
N VAL A 52 -6.28 12.99 3.79
CA VAL A 52 -5.64 12.59 2.53
C VAL A 52 -4.44 13.51 2.31
N CYS A 53 -3.25 12.95 2.25
CA CYS A 53 -2.02 13.70 2.01
C CYS A 53 -1.38 13.23 0.69
N THR A 54 -1.27 14.15 -0.27
CA THR A 54 -0.62 13.96 -1.56
C THR A 54 0.65 14.81 -1.62
N ALA A 55 1.45 14.66 -2.69
CA ALA A 55 2.60 15.53 -2.93
C ALA A 55 2.26 17.04 -3.05
N ARG A 56 1.00 17.40 -3.31
CA ARG A 56 0.59 18.79 -3.56
C ARG A 56 -0.29 19.38 -2.47
N THR A 57 -1.11 18.55 -1.83
CA THR A 57 -2.16 19.01 -0.93
C THR A 57 -2.38 18.03 0.21
N THR A 58 -2.86 18.57 1.32
CA THR A 58 -3.44 17.81 2.43
C THR A 58 -4.88 18.26 2.59
N THR A 59 -5.82 17.32 2.56
CA THR A 59 -7.24 17.58 2.77
C THR A 59 -7.76 16.70 3.90
N VAL A 60 -8.81 17.17 4.57
CA VAL A 60 -9.50 16.43 5.64
C VAL A 60 -10.96 16.32 5.24
N THR A 61 -11.54 15.12 5.41
CA THR A 61 -12.95 14.86 5.16
C THR A 61 -13.56 13.99 6.26
N LEU A 62 -14.88 14.08 6.40
CA LEU A 62 -15.71 13.23 7.25
C LEU A 62 -16.43 12.12 6.47
N ASP A 63 -16.15 12.01 5.17
CA ASP A 63 -16.70 10.96 4.32
C ASP A 63 -16.23 9.57 4.75
N ASP A 64 -16.97 8.54 4.31
CA ASP A 64 -16.60 7.14 4.55
C ASP A 64 -15.16 6.86 4.07
N PRO A 65 -14.25 6.37 4.93
CA PRO A 65 -12.84 6.19 4.59
C PRO A 65 -12.58 5.28 3.39
N LEU A 66 -13.40 4.24 3.21
CA LEU A 66 -13.25 3.31 2.09
C LEU A 66 -13.74 3.95 0.79
N HIS A 67 -14.76 4.80 0.85
CA HIS A 67 -15.16 5.61 -0.28
C HIS A 67 -14.08 6.63 -0.69
N VAL A 68 -13.43 7.27 0.30
CA VAL A 68 -12.30 8.16 0.05
C VAL A 68 -11.14 7.40 -0.61
N LEU A 69 -10.79 6.22 -0.08
CA LEU A 69 -9.77 5.33 -0.66
C LEU A 69 -10.08 4.97 -2.12
N GLN A 70 -11.31 4.51 -2.39
CA GLN A 70 -11.76 4.15 -3.73
C GLN A 70 -11.63 5.33 -4.70
N THR A 71 -12.05 6.52 -4.26
CA THR A 71 -11.93 7.76 -5.05
C THR A 71 -10.47 8.07 -5.39
N GLN A 72 -9.53 7.88 -4.45
CA GLN A 72 -8.11 8.08 -4.71
C GLN A 72 -7.54 7.05 -5.70
N LEU A 73 -7.98 5.79 -5.61
CA LEU A 73 -7.57 4.72 -6.54
C LEU A 73 -8.08 4.96 -7.96
N GLU A 74 -9.32 5.41 -8.12
CA GLU A 74 -9.93 5.73 -9.42
C GLU A 74 -9.28 6.94 -10.10
N ALA A 75 -8.70 7.85 -9.32
CA ALA A 75 -7.98 9.01 -9.85
C ALA A 75 -6.56 8.68 -10.35
N LEU A 76 -6.04 7.48 -10.09
CA LEU A 76 -4.71 7.07 -10.57
C LEU A 76 -4.73 6.90 -12.10
N PRO A 77 -3.67 7.31 -12.80
CA PRO A 77 -3.61 7.22 -14.27
C PRO A 77 -3.31 5.80 -14.79
N PHE A 78 -3.44 4.77 -13.95
CA PHE A 78 -2.99 3.41 -14.25
C PHE A 78 -3.99 2.36 -13.75
N HIS A 79 -4.47 1.54 -14.69
CA HIS A 79 -5.37 0.42 -14.45
C HIS A 79 -4.82 -0.80 -15.19
N PRO A 80 -3.95 -1.60 -14.55
CA PRO A 80 -3.35 -2.75 -15.19
C PRO A 80 -4.38 -3.84 -15.46
N GLN A 81 -4.11 -4.68 -16.45
CA GLN A 81 -4.80 -5.95 -16.56
C GLN A 81 -4.32 -6.90 -15.45
N PRO A 82 -5.18 -7.80 -14.95
CA PRO A 82 -4.77 -8.81 -13.98
C PRO A 82 -3.63 -9.68 -14.49
N ASP A 83 -2.63 -9.91 -13.64
CA ASP A 83 -1.46 -10.75 -13.93
C ASP A 83 -1.26 -11.74 -12.76
N PRO A 84 -1.24 -13.06 -13.01
CA PRO A 84 -1.08 -14.07 -11.97
C PRO A 84 0.30 -14.07 -11.28
N ASP A 85 1.30 -13.44 -11.89
CA ASP A 85 2.67 -13.34 -11.35
C ASP A 85 2.91 -11.99 -10.67
N LEU A 86 2.00 -11.02 -10.82
CA LEU A 86 2.02 -9.72 -10.15
C LEU A 86 0.70 -9.50 -9.39
N PRO A 87 0.53 -10.11 -8.20
CA PRO A 87 -0.73 -10.03 -7.44
C PRO A 87 -1.03 -8.61 -6.94
N PHE A 88 -0.02 -7.76 -6.83
CA PHE A 88 -0.13 -6.36 -6.49
C PHE A 88 0.67 -5.54 -7.49
N GLN A 89 -0.02 -4.75 -8.31
CA GLN A 89 0.58 -3.94 -9.37
C GLN A 89 0.61 -2.45 -9.01
N GLY A 90 0.69 -2.14 -7.71
CA GLY A 90 0.46 -0.79 -7.19
C GLY A 90 -1.02 -0.54 -6.88
N GLY A 91 -1.25 0.40 -5.97
CA GLY A 91 -2.56 0.64 -5.38
C GLY A 91 -2.42 0.99 -3.90
N ALA A 92 -3.42 0.66 -3.11
CA ALA A 92 -3.42 0.90 -1.67
C ALA A 92 -2.88 -0.30 -0.90
N LEU A 93 -2.06 -0.03 0.13
CA LEU A 93 -1.54 -1.02 1.07
C LEU A 93 -1.39 -0.34 2.44
N GLY A 94 -1.89 -0.99 3.50
CA GLY A 94 -1.96 -0.40 4.84
C GLY A 94 -2.73 -1.25 5.84
N LEU A 95 -2.99 -0.67 7.02
CA LEU A 95 -3.77 -1.21 8.13
C LEU A 95 -4.94 -0.29 8.48
#